data_AF-A0A933UQC9-F1
#
_entry.id   AF-A0A933UQC9-F1
#
_cell.length_a   1.000
_cell.length_b   1.000
_cell.length_c   1.000
_cell.angle_alpha   90.00
_cell.angle_beta   90.00
_cell.angle_gamma   90.00
#
_symmetry.space_group_name_H-M   'P 1'
#
loop_
_entity.id
_entity.type
_entity.pdbx_description
1 polymer ?
#
loop_
_entity_poly.entity_id
_entity_poly.type
_entity_poly.pdbx_seq_one_letter_code
_entity_poly.pdbx_strand_id
1 'polypeptide(L)'
;MSPHETSTDQTPAALPPPVAVRSLAGGLLLMAGFTVGWASLAPYGWTGAAAAAPVVLAVAAALTFVAGAVALFRDAGRFPPVTDPAEADRGRRIGRAYGLTFGLEGLVIFVVAATLSRTGNVDYQVPAIALVVGLHFYPMARIFERTVDLWIASWVVAVAVLGLVAVAGAWAGVPAVWSAVGVGTALGTAAYGLYMLREGRGLLSLLRQRPRA
;
A
#
# COMPACT_ATOMS: atom_id res chain seq x y z
N MET A 1 56.66 -7.72 1.12
CA MET A 1 55.78 -8.81 1.61
C MET A 1 55.06 -8.25 2.82
N SER A 2 53.88 -7.65 2.58
CA SER A 2 53.02 -7.05 3.61
C SER A 2 51.63 -7.62 3.40
N PRO A 3 51.00 -8.28 4.39
CA PRO A 3 49.67 -8.83 4.22
C PRO A 3 48.63 -7.72 4.34
N HIS A 4 47.80 -7.59 3.30
CA HIS A 4 46.55 -6.83 3.36
C HIS A 4 45.53 -7.61 4.19
N GLU A 5 45.22 -7.10 5.38
CA GLU A 5 44.00 -7.47 6.10
C GLU A 5 42.83 -6.71 5.46
N THR A 6 42.02 -7.39 4.65
CA THR A 6 40.67 -6.95 4.32
C THR A 6 39.71 -7.57 5.33
N SER A 7 39.55 -6.91 6.48
CA SER A 7 38.43 -7.16 7.39
C SER A 7 37.20 -6.45 6.81
N THR A 8 36.43 -7.17 5.99
CA THR A 8 35.02 -6.82 5.75
C THR A 8 34.24 -7.25 6.98
N ASP A 9 34.13 -6.35 7.95
CA ASP A 9 33.21 -6.46 9.08
C ASP A 9 31.77 -6.30 8.56
N GLN A 10 31.27 -7.34 7.89
CA GLN A 10 29.86 -7.47 7.54
C GLN A 10 29.12 -7.82 8.82
N THR A 11 28.76 -6.81 9.60
CA THR A 11 27.73 -6.97 10.64
C THR A 11 26.51 -7.62 9.98
N PRO A 12 26.11 -8.84 10.37
CA PRO A 12 24.96 -9.51 9.77
C PRO A 12 23.75 -8.59 9.89
N ALA A 13 23.04 -8.33 8.79
CA ALA A 13 21.84 -7.50 8.80
C ALA A 13 20.93 -7.96 9.95
N ALA A 14 20.71 -7.07 10.92
CA ALA A 14 19.91 -7.38 12.10
C ALA A 14 18.49 -7.71 11.65
N LEU A 15 17.94 -8.83 12.14
CA LEU A 15 16.56 -9.20 11.85
C LEU A 15 15.62 -8.19 12.52
N PRO A 16 14.56 -7.75 11.83
CA PRO A 16 13.61 -6.83 12.42
C PRO A 16 12.79 -7.53 13.52
N PRO A 17 12.16 -6.77 14.42
CA PRO A 17 11.34 -7.35 15.46
C PRO A 17 10.01 -7.93 14.92
N PRO A 18 9.37 -8.88 15.64
CA PRO A 18 8.09 -9.48 15.27
C PRO A 18 7.00 -8.46 14.93
N VAL A 19 6.97 -7.31 15.62
CA VAL A 19 5.98 -6.26 15.38
C VAL A 19 6.10 -5.68 13.97
N ALA A 20 7.31 -5.46 13.46
CA ALA A 20 7.52 -4.96 12.11
C ALA A 20 7.07 -5.98 11.05
N VAL A 21 7.33 -7.27 11.28
CA VAL A 21 6.87 -8.36 10.41
C VAL A 21 5.34 -8.45 10.40
N ARG A 22 4.69 -8.32 11.55
CA ARG A 22 3.22 -8.29 11.68
C ARG A 22 2.62 -7.05 11.03
N SER A 23 3.26 -5.88 11.14
CA SER A 23 2.83 -4.66 10.46
C SER A 23 2.87 -4.81 8.94
N LEU A 24 3.94 -5.42 8.40
CA LEU A 24 4.04 -5.72 6.97
C LEU A 24 2.93 -6.70 6.51
N ALA A 25 2.66 -7.73 7.32
CA ALA A 25 1.58 -8.67 7.04
C ALA A 25 0.20 -7.99 7.06
N GLY A 26 -0.06 -7.09 8.01
CA GLY A 26 -1.26 -6.26 8.05
C GLY A 26 -1.39 -5.35 6.83
N GLY A 27 -0.28 -4.72 6.42
CA GLY A 27 -0.21 -3.92 5.20
C GLY A 27 -0.57 -4.71 3.94
N LEU A 28 -0.10 -5.96 3.81
CA LEU A 28 -0.47 -6.85 2.70
C LEU A 28 -1.98 -7.15 2.67
N LEU A 29 -2.61 -7.37 3.82
CA LEU A 29 -4.06 -7.58 3.89
C LEU A 29 -4.84 -6.33 3.47
N LEU A 30 -4.39 -5.14 3.89
CA LEU A 30 -4.97 -3.88 3.44
C LEU A 30 -4.82 -3.72 1.93
N MET A 31 -3.63 -3.99 1.38
CA MET A 31 -3.40 -3.91 -0.07
C MET A 31 -4.25 -4.91 -0.85
N ALA A 32 -4.50 -6.10 -0.32
CA ALA A 32 -5.41 -7.07 -0.93
C ALA A 32 -6.84 -6.49 -1.07
N GLY A 33 -7.36 -5.90 0.00
CA GLY A 33 -8.68 -5.26 0.00
C GLY A 33 -8.76 -4.07 -0.96
N PHE A 34 -7.80 -3.15 -0.88
CA PHE A 34 -7.81 -1.96 -1.73
C PHE A 34 -7.61 -2.28 -3.21
N THR A 35 -6.73 -3.24 -3.54
CA THR A 35 -6.51 -3.64 -4.95
C THR A 35 -7.81 -4.14 -5.58
N VAL A 36 -8.55 -5.02 -4.87
CA VAL A 36 -9.84 -5.53 -5.35
C VAL A 36 -10.91 -4.46 -5.36
N GLY A 37 -11.02 -3.68 -4.28
CA GLY A 37 -12.03 -2.61 -4.18
C GLY A 37 -11.92 -1.60 -5.32
N TRP A 38 -10.71 -1.13 -5.62
CA TRP A 38 -10.49 -0.21 -6.73
C TRP A 38 -10.72 -0.85 -8.11
N ALA A 39 -10.26 -2.08 -8.32
CA ALA A 39 -10.47 -2.79 -9.59
C ALA A 39 -11.95 -3.10 -9.85
N SER A 40 -12.75 -3.25 -8.79
CA SER A 40 -14.21 -3.50 -8.89
C SER A 40 -15.00 -2.35 -9.53
N LEU A 41 -14.38 -1.19 -9.74
CA LEU A 41 -14.97 -0.09 -10.49
C LEU A 41 -14.87 -0.29 -12.01
N ALA A 42 -14.04 -1.21 -12.51
CA ALA A 42 -13.89 -1.46 -13.95
C ALA A 42 -15.22 -1.71 -14.70
N PRO A 43 -16.19 -2.48 -14.17
CA PRO A 43 -17.47 -2.72 -14.84
C PRO A 43 -18.43 -1.53 -14.91
N TYR A 44 -18.12 -0.38 -14.30
CA TYR A 44 -19.01 0.79 -14.36
C TYR A 44 -19.09 1.37 -15.78
N GLY A 45 -17.96 1.51 -16.46
CA GLY A 45 -17.88 2.06 -17.81
C GLY A 45 -17.28 1.15 -18.87
N TRP A 46 -16.75 -0.01 -18.49
CA TRP A 46 -16.20 -1.00 -19.43
C TRP A 46 -17.08 -2.25 -19.48
N THR A 47 -16.95 -3.04 -20.55
CA THR A 47 -17.73 -4.27 -20.75
C THR A 47 -16.82 -5.44 -21.18
N GLY A 48 -17.37 -6.66 -21.11
CA GLY A 48 -16.68 -7.87 -21.54
C GLY A 48 -15.34 -8.09 -20.84
N ALA A 49 -14.33 -8.48 -21.61
CA ALA A 49 -12.99 -8.76 -21.08
C ALA A 49 -12.33 -7.54 -20.43
N ALA A 50 -12.59 -6.33 -20.93
CA ALA A 50 -12.03 -5.09 -20.37
C ALA A 50 -12.55 -4.81 -18.96
N ALA A 51 -13.80 -5.16 -18.66
CA ALA A 51 -14.35 -5.07 -17.31
C ALA A 51 -13.87 -6.20 -16.38
N ALA A 52 -13.83 -7.44 -16.91
CA ALA A 52 -13.55 -8.62 -16.10
C ALA A 52 -12.06 -8.76 -15.76
N ALA A 53 -11.16 -8.48 -16.72
CA ALA A 53 -9.73 -8.75 -16.54
C ALA A 53 -9.10 -7.99 -15.35
N PRO A 54 -9.36 -6.68 -15.14
CA PRO A 54 -8.83 -5.96 -13.97
C PRO A 54 -9.27 -6.59 -12.64
N VAL A 55 -10.54 -7.00 -12.54
CA VAL A 55 -11.09 -7.63 -11.33
C VAL A 55 -10.44 -8.99 -11.09
N VAL A 56 -10.35 -9.84 -12.12
CA VAL A 56 -9.74 -11.18 -12.00
C VAL A 56 -8.27 -11.07 -11.60
N LEU A 57 -7.51 -10.17 -12.24
CA LEU A 57 -6.11 -9.94 -11.90
C LEU A 57 -5.95 -9.38 -10.48
N ALA A 58 -6.82 -8.45 -10.07
CA ALA A 58 -6.82 -7.91 -8.71
C ALA A 58 -7.13 -8.98 -7.66
N VAL A 59 -8.08 -9.87 -7.91
CA VAL A 59 -8.38 -11.01 -7.03
C VAL A 59 -7.19 -11.96 -6.95
N ALA A 60 -6.57 -12.29 -8.08
CA ALA A 60 -5.37 -13.12 -8.10
C ALA A 60 -4.23 -12.48 -7.27
N ALA A 61 -3.98 -11.19 -7.46
CA ALA A 61 -3.00 -10.44 -6.67
C ALA A 61 -3.35 -10.46 -5.17
N ALA A 62 -4.60 -10.19 -4.81
CA ALA A 62 -5.08 -10.21 -3.43
C ALA A 62 -4.86 -11.58 -2.76
N LEU A 63 -5.15 -12.68 -3.47
CA LEU A 63 -4.88 -14.04 -2.97
C LEU A 63 -3.38 -14.25 -2.69
N THR A 64 -2.50 -13.74 -3.57
CA THR A 64 -1.05 -13.81 -3.32
C THR A 64 -0.60 -12.97 -2.13
N PHE A 65 -1.21 -11.79 -1.91
CA PHE A 65 -0.92 -10.94 -0.75
C PHE A 65 -1.39 -11.57 0.54
N VAL A 66 -2.60 -12.15 0.55
CA VAL A 66 -3.15 -12.90 1.69
C VAL A 66 -2.25 -14.09 2.04
N ALA A 67 -1.82 -14.88 1.05
CA ALA A 67 -0.90 -15.98 1.29
C ALA A 67 0.44 -15.51 1.89
N GLY A 68 0.97 -14.39 1.39
CA GLY A 68 2.17 -13.74 1.95
C GLY A 68 1.98 -13.28 3.39
N ALA A 69 0.86 -12.62 3.69
CA ALA A 69 0.51 -12.17 5.03
C ALA A 69 0.38 -13.33 6.01
N VAL A 70 -0.29 -14.43 5.62
CA VAL A 70 -0.41 -15.64 6.44
C VAL A 70 0.97 -16.22 6.76
N ALA A 71 1.86 -16.32 5.77
CA ALA A 71 3.22 -16.80 6.00
C ALA A 71 3.99 -15.93 6.98
N LEU A 72 3.89 -14.60 6.86
CA LEU A 72 4.52 -13.64 7.76
C LEU A 72 3.95 -13.73 9.18
N PHE A 73 2.63 -13.78 9.34
CA PHE A 73 2.00 -13.92 10.66
C PHE A 73 2.42 -15.21 11.37
N ARG A 74 2.45 -16.32 10.63
CA ARG A 74 2.84 -17.63 11.17
C ARG A 74 4.29 -17.63 11.68
N ASP A 75 5.21 -17.03 10.95
CA ASP A 75 6.64 -17.05 11.27
C ASP A 75 7.10 -15.81 12.08
N ALA A 76 6.24 -14.81 12.31
CA ALA A 76 6.58 -13.57 13.01
C ALA A 76 7.15 -13.79 14.42
N GLY A 77 6.65 -14.79 15.16
CA GLY A 77 7.12 -15.10 16.52
C GLY A 77 8.57 -15.61 16.59
N ARG A 78 9.16 -15.97 15.44
CA ARG A 78 10.53 -16.47 15.34
C ARG A 78 11.57 -15.36 15.19
N PHE A 79 11.12 -14.11 15.04
CA PHE A 79 11.98 -12.94 14.96
C PHE A 79 12.36 -12.44 16.37
N PRO A 80 13.55 -11.84 16.55
CA PRO A 80 14.03 -11.41 17.87
C PRO A 80 13.15 -10.29 18.45
N PRO A 81 12.77 -10.36 19.74
CA PRO A 81 11.97 -9.32 20.37
C PRO A 81 12.75 -7.99 20.47
N VAL A 82 12.01 -6.87 20.52
CA VAL A 82 12.60 -5.56 20.83
C VAL A 82 13.06 -5.57 22.29
N THR A 83 14.36 -5.40 22.52
CA THR A 83 14.95 -5.32 23.85
C THR A 83 15.37 -3.90 24.23
N ASP A 84 15.58 -3.03 23.25
CA ASP A 84 15.93 -1.62 23.46
C ASP A 84 14.68 -0.75 23.70
N PRO A 85 14.58 -0.06 24.87
CA PRO A 85 13.52 0.91 25.13
C PRO A 85 13.39 2.01 24.08
N ALA A 86 14.51 2.49 23.50
CA ALA A 86 14.49 3.57 22.52
C ALA A 86 13.85 3.13 21.19
N GLU A 87 14.16 1.92 20.71
CA GLU A 87 13.49 1.31 19.56
C GLU A 87 11.99 1.09 19.80
N ALA A 88 11.63 0.65 21.00
CA ALA A 88 10.22 0.46 21.38
C ALA A 88 9.44 1.79 21.35
N ASP A 89 10.05 2.88 21.84
CA ASP A 89 9.45 4.22 21.78
C ASP A 89 9.32 4.75 20.35
N ARG A 90 10.34 4.52 19.50
CA ARG A 90 10.26 4.86 18.07
C ARG A 90 9.09 4.12 17.41
N GLY A 91 8.95 2.82 17.65
CA GLY A 91 7.84 2.02 17.12
C GLY A 91 6.47 2.54 17.55
N ARG A 92 6.31 2.93 18.82
CA ARG A 92 5.07 3.56 19.34
C ARG A 92 4.75 4.87 18.63
N ARG A 93 5.75 5.73 18.40
CA ARG A 93 5.58 7.02 17.71
C ARG A 93 5.16 6.82 16.26
N ILE A 94 5.82 5.91 15.53
CA ILE A 94 5.47 5.55 14.16
C ILE A 94 4.03 5.02 14.10
N GLY A 95 3.67 4.09 14.99
CA GLY A 95 2.31 3.53 15.04
C GLY A 95 1.22 4.58 15.28
N ARG A 96 1.47 5.54 16.19
CA ARG A 96 0.55 6.67 16.43
C ARG A 96 0.42 7.59 15.21
N ALA A 97 1.54 7.95 14.59
CA ALA A 97 1.54 8.80 13.40
C ALA A 97 0.83 8.13 12.21
N TYR A 98 1.07 6.83 12.02
CA TYR A 98 0.38 6.00 11.05
C TYR A 98 -1.14 6.00 11.30
N GLY A 99 -1.57 5.64 12.51
CA GLY A 99 -2.98 5.58 12.87
C GLY A 99 -3.69 6.92 12.73
N LEU A 100 -3.05 8.02 13.12
CA LEU A 100 -3.60 9.37 12.95
C LEU A 100 -3.76 9.74 11.48
N THR A 101 -2.76 9.46 10.65
CA THR A 101 -2.82 9.74 9.21
C THR A 101 -3.96 8.96 8.55
N PHE A 102 -4.06 7.66 8.84
CA PHE A 102 -5.10 6.80 8.28
C PHE A 102 -6.50 7.17 8.79
N GLY A 103 -6.62 7.54 10.07
CA GLY A 103 -7.87 8.03 10.64
C GLY A 103 -8.33 9.36 10.02
N LEU A 104 -7.39 10.28 9.79
CA LEU A 104 -7.67 11.56 9.13
C LEU A 104 -8.07 11.35 7.67
N GLU A 105 -7.40 10.46 6.95
CA GLU A 105 -7.79 10.07 5.59
C GLU A 105 -9.25 9.61 5.55
N GLY A 106 -9.64 8.65 6.40
CA GLY A 106 -11.00 8.14 6.45
C GLY A 106 -12.04 9.24 6.73
N LEU A 107 -11.72 10.17 7.63
CA LEU A 107 -12.56 11.33 7.89
C LEU A 107 -12.69 12.25 6.66
N VAL A 108 -11.58 12.54 5.98
CA VAL A 108 -11.57 13.39 4.79
C VAL A 108 -12.35 12.73 3.65
N ILE A 109 -12.17 11.43 3.41
CA ILE A 109 -12.95 10.66 2.42
C ILE A 109 -14.45 10.79 2.71
N PHE A 110 -14.86 10.58 3.96
CA PHE A 110 -16.26 10.69 4.36
C PHE A 110 -16.82 12.09 4.10
N VAL A 111 -16.10 13.14 4.51
CA VAL A 111 -16.51 14.54 4.32
C VAL A 111 -16.62 14.89 2.83
N VAL A 112 -15.63 14.51 2.02
CA VAL A 112 -15.63 14.74 0.57
C VAL A 112 -16.80 14.03 -0.10
N ALA A 113 -16.99 12.74 0.17
CA ALA A 113 -18.09 11.95 -0.41
C ALA A 113 -19.47 12.50 -0.03
N ALA A 114 -19.67 12.84 1.25
CA ALA A 114 -20.91 13.42 1.74
C ALA A 114 -21.18 14.80 1.11
N THR A 115 -20.15 15.63 0.94
CA THR A 115 -20.27 16.96 0.33
C THR A 115 -20.66 16.85 -1.13
N LEU A 116 -19.93 16.04 -1.91
CA LEU A 116 -20.21 15.83 -3.33
C LEU A 116 -21.59 15.21 -3.57
N SER A 117 -22.04 14.31 -2.70
CA SER A 117 -23.40 13.76 -2.75
C SER A 117 -24.48 14.84 -2.55
N ARG A 118 -24.29 15.72 -1.55
CA ARG A 118 -25.30 16.74 -1.21
C ARG A 118 -25.34 17.91 -2.19
N THR A 119 -24.25 18.20 -2.88
CA THR A 119 -24.17 19.29 -3.86
C THR A 119 -24.48 18.85 -5.29
N GLY A 120 -24.86 17.57 -5.50
CA GLY A 120 -25.16 17.03 -6.84
C GLY A 120 -23.93 16.77 -7.70
N ASN A 121 -22.72 16.81 -7.13
CA ASN A 121 -21.44 16.62 -7.83
C ASN A 121 -20.92 15.17 -7.71
N VAL A 122 -21.84 14.19 -7.79
CA VAL A 122 -21.53 12.77 -7.57
C VAL A 122 -20.49 12.23 -8.56
N ASP A 123 -20.44 12.80 -9.76
CA ASP A 123 -19.51 12.41 -10.83
C ASP A 123 -18.04 12.55 -10.43
N TYR A 124 -17.74 13.46 -9.50
CA TYR A 124 -16.38 13.69 -9.00
C TYR A 124 -15.98 12.78 -7.83
N GLN A 125 -16.90 11.96 -7.29
CA GLN A 125 -16.63 11.19 -6.06
C GLN A 125 -15.46 10.23 -6.21
N VAL A 126 -15.47 9.38 -7.24
CA VAL A 126 -14.41 8.38 -7.45
C VAL A 126 -13.03 9.05 -7.61
N PRO A 127 -12.85 10.04 -8.52
CA PRO A 127 -11.59 10.78 -8.61
C PRO A 127 -11.19 11.54 -7.33
N ALA A 128 -12.14 12.15 -6.63
CA ALA A 128 -11.84 12.91 -5.41
C ALA A 128 -11.39 12.00 -4.26
N ILE A 129 -12.04 10.83 -4.10
CA ILE A 129 -11.61 9.82 -3.12
C ILE A 129 -10.22 9.29 -3.48
N ALA A 130 -9.98 8.98 -4.76
CA ALA A 130 -8.67 8.54 -5.23
C ALA A 130 -7.58 9.60 -4.96
N LEU A 131 -7.91 10.90 -5.06
CA LEU A 131 -6.98 11.99 -4.75
C LEU A 131 -6.62 11.99 -3.26
N VAL A 132 -7.61 11.87 -2.37
CA VAL A 132 -7.37 11.79 -0.92
C VAL A 132 -6.50 10.57 -0.59
N VAL A 133 -6.78 9.44 -1.23
CA VAL A 133 -5.97 8.21 -1.12
C VAL A 133 -4.54 8.44 -1.62
N GLY A 134 -4.33 9.10 -2.77
CA GLY A 134 -2.98 9.40 -3.24
C GLY A 134 -2.22 10.33 -2.28
N LEU A 135 -2.90 11.33 -1.73
CA LEU A 135 -2.30 12.33 -0.84
C LEU A 135 -1.88 11.76 0.51
N HIS A 136 -2.57 10.74 1.04
CA HIS A 136 -2.22 10.14 2.34
C HIS A 136 -0.84 9.46 2.32
N PHE A 137 -0.36 9.01 1.16
CA PHE A 137 0.94 8.35 1.02
C PHE A 137 2.12 9.31 1.22
N TYR A 138 1.95 10.62 1.03
CA TYR A 138 3.03 11.59 1.27
C TYR A 138 3.44 11.69 2.75
N PRO A 139 2.51 11.81 3.71
CA PRO A 139 2.84 11.63 5.12
C PRO A 139 3.47 10.27 5.43
N MET A 140 3.01 9.18 4.81
CA MET A 140 3.57 7.83 5.00
C MET A 140 5.05 7.77 4.62
N ALA A 141 5.43 8.40 3.50
CA ALA A 141 6.82 8.49 3.07
C ALA A 141 7.74 9.11 4.15
N ARG A 142 7.24 10.10 4.91
CA ARG A 142 7.99 10.71 6.01
C ARG A 142 7.98 9.86 7.27
N ILE A 143 6.86 9.19 7.57
CA ILE A 143 6.70 8.36 8.77
C ILE A 143 7.55 7.08 8.68
N PHE A 144 7.58 6.47 7.51
CA PHE A 144 8.32 5.22 7.28
C PHE A 144 9.69 5.42 6.64
N GLU A 145 10.01 6.65 6.22
CA GLU A 145 11.28 7.01 5.58
C GLU A 145 11.53 6.20 4.28
N ARG A 146 10.48 5.99 3.48
CA ARG A 146 10.55 5.18 2.24
C ARG A 146 10.22 5.98 1.00
N THR A 147 11.07 5.84 -0.01
CA THR A 147 10.88 6.50 -1.31
C THR A 147 9.75 5.86 -2.13
N VAL A 148 9.48 4.55 -1.94
CA VAL A 148 8.37 3.87 -2.64
C VAL A 148 7.03 4.53 -2.37
N ASP A 149 6.80 5.05 -1.16
CA ASP A 149 5.57 5.72 -0.79
C ASP A 149 5.36 6.99 -1.62
N LEU A 150 6.43 7.71 -1.97
CA LEU A 150 6.36 8.90 -2.84
C LEU A 150 5.99 8.54 -4.28
N TRP A 151 6.52 7.43 -4.80
CA TRP A 151 6.19 6.96 -6.15
C TRP A 151 4.73 6.54 -6.26
N ILE A 152 4.24 5.79 -5.28
CA ILE A 152 2.83 5.38 -5.22
C ILE A 152 1.92 6.60 -5.02
N ALA A 153 2.29 7.53 -4.12
CA ALA A 153 1.57 8.79 -3.94
C ALA A 153 1.43 9.55 -5.25
N SER A 154 2.55 9.77 -5.94
CA SER A 154 2.61 10.54 -7.19
C SER A 154 1.77 9.88 -8.29
N TRP A 155 1.86 8.56 -8.42
CA TRP A 155 1.04 7.80 -9.36
C TRP A 155 -0.45 7.96 -9.10
N VAL A 156 -0.90 7.69 -7.88
CA VAL A 156 -2.33 7.73 -7.54
C VAL A 156 -2.87 9.16 -7.63
N VAL A 157 -2.10 10.16 -7.20
CA VAL A 157 -2.47 11.57 -7.39
C VAL A 157 -2.59 11.92 -8.87
N ALA A 158 -1.65 11.51 -9.72
CA ALA A 158 -1.72 11.77 -11.15
C ALA A 158 -2.99 11.14 -11.78
N VAL A 159 -3.28 9.87 -11.45
CA VAL A 159 -4.51 9.18 -11.90
C VAL A 159 -5.75 9.93 -11.44
N ALA A 160 -5.81 10.35 -10.18
CA ALA A 160 -6.94 11.06 -9.61
C ALA A 160 -7.15 12.45 -10.25
N VAL A 161 -6.07 13.21 -10.45
CA VAL A 161 -6.12 14.52 -11.11
C VAL A 161 -6.58 14.38 -12.55
N LEU A 162 -6.05 13.39 -13.30
CA LEU A 162 -6.53 13.11 -14.66
C LEU A 162 -8.03 12.76 -14.66
N GLY A 163 -8.49 11.99 -13.67
CA GLY A 163 -9.91 11.69 -13.50
C GLY A 163 -10.77 12.94 -13.24
N LEU A 164 -10.33 13.82 -12.35
CA LEU A 164 -11.02 15.08 -12.05
C LEU A 164 -11.11 15.98 -13.29
N VAL A 165 -10.01 16.10 -14.03
CA VAL A 165 -9.97 16.89 -15.27
C VAL A 165 -10.84 16.26 -16.36
N ALA A 166 -10.85 14.92 -16.47
CA ALA A 166 -11.68 14.22 -17.45
C ALA A 166 -13.18 14.41 -17.20
N VAL A 167 -13.62 14.41 -15.93
CA VAL A 167 -15.01 14.74 -15.56
C VAL A 167 -15.30 16.20 -15.89
N ALA A 168 -14.46 17.14 -15.45
CA ALA A 168 -14.67 18.57 -15.64
C ALA A 168 -14.69 18.98 -17.12
N GLY A 169 -13.83 18.38 -17.94
CA GLY A 169 -13.72 18.63 -19.37
C GLY A 169 -14.65 17.78 -20.24
N ALA A 170 -15.46 16.90 -19.63
CA ALA A 170 -16.32 15.94 -20.34
C ALA A 170 -15.57 15.12 -21.42
N TRP A 171 -14.34 14.73 -21.13
CA TRP A 171 -13.48 14.01 -22.10
C TRP A 171 -13.99 12.60 -22.43
N ALA A 172 -14.73 12.00 -21.49
CA ALA A 172 -15.36 10.70 -21.62
C ALA A 172 -16.61 10.62 -20.74
N GLY A 173 -17.44 9.60 -20.95
CA GLY A 173 -18.57 9.33 -20.07
C GLY A 173 -18.09 9.06 -18.63
N VAL A 174 -18.80 9.62 -17.64
CA VAL A 174 -18.46 9.50 -16.21
C VAL A 174 -18.18 8.05 -15.77
N PRO A 175 -18.98 7.04 -16.15
CA PRO A 175 -18.68 5.66 -15.77
C PRO A 175 -17.34 5.15 -16.31
N ALA A 176 -16.94 5.58 -17.52
CA ALA A 176 -15.64 5.22 -18.10
C ALA A 176 -14.48 5.89 -17.36
N VAL A 177 -14.66 7.13 -16.91
CA VAL A 177 -13.68 7.82 -16.06
C VAL A 177 -13.55 7.10 -14.71
N TRP A 178 -14.65 6.70 -14.09
CA TRP A 178 -14.63 5.93 -12.84
C TRP A 178 -13.90 4.60 -12.99
N SER A 179 -14.17 3.85 -14.07
CA SER A 179 -13.43 2.63 -14.40
C SER A 179 -11.93 2.89 -14.54
N ALA A 180 -11.54 3.92 -15.29
CA ALA A 180 -10.13 4.24 -15.52
C ALA A 180 -9.40 4.65 -14.23
N VAL A 181 -10.01 5.51 -13.41
CA VAL A 181 -9.46 5.92 -12.10
C VAL A 181 -9.37 4.73 -11.16
N GLY A 182 -10.41 3.88 -11.11
CA GLY A 182 -10.43 2.69 -10.30
C GLY A 182 -9.31 1.72 -10.66
N VAL A 183 -9.19 1.36 -11.94
CA VAL A 183 -8.10 0.48 -12.41
C VAL A 183 -6.73 1.12 -12.19
N GLY A 184 -6.55 2.41 -12.49
CA GLY A 184 -5.29 3.11 -12.25
C GLY A 184 -4.87 3.12 -10.78
N THR A 185 -5.83 3.31 -9.86
CA THR A 185 -5.59 3.28 -8.43
C THR A 185 -5.31 1.86 -7.93
N ALA A 186 -6.01 0.86 -8.46
CA ALA A 186 -5.76 -0.56 -8.20
C ALA A 186 -4.35 -0.98 -8.61
N LEU A 187 -3.82 -0.46 -9.72
CA LEU A 187 -2.42 -0.70 -10.12
C LEU A 187 -1.42 -0.13 -9.10
N GLY A 188 -1.70 1.06 -8.54
CA GLY A 188 -0.86 1.65 -7.50
C GLY A 188 -0.84 0.80 -6.22
N THR A 189 -2.01 0.38 -5.74
CA THR A 189 -2.11 -0.46 -4.52
C THR A 189 -1.58 -1.88 -4.75
N ALA A 190 -1.76 -2.45 -5.95
CA ALA A 190 -1.15 -3.72 -6.32
C ALA A 190 0.38 -3.63 -6.37
N ALA A 191 0.94 -2.58 -6.98
CA ALA A 191 2.38 -2.35 -7.02
C ALA A 191 2.97 -2.23 -5.60
N TYR A 192 2.27 -1.51 -4.72
CA TYR A 192 2.67 -1.39 -3.32
C TYR A 192 2.57 -2.72 -2.56
N GLY A 193 1.52 -3.50 -2.78
CA GLY A 193 1.38 -4.85 -2.24
C GLY A 193 2.49 -5.81 -2.73
N LEU A 194 2.87 -5.73 -4.01
CA LEU A 194 3.98 -6.51 -4.56
C LEU A 194 5.33 -6.12 -3.94
N TYR A 195 5.55 -4.83 -3.69
CA TYR A 195 6.72 -4.35 -2.95
C TYR A 195 6.77 -4.96 -1.54
N MET A 196 5.68 -4.85 -0.77
CA MET A 196 5.61 -5.42 0.58
C MET A 196 5.80 -6.94 0.58
N LEU A 197 5.26 -7.63 -0.43
CA LEU A 197 5.40 -9.08 -0.57
C LEU A 197 6.87 -9.47 -0.81
N ARG A 198 7.59 -8.69 -1.62
CA ARG A 198 9.03 -8.89 -1.86
C ARG A 198 9.84 -8.67 -0.59
N GLU A 199 9.58 -7.58 0.14
CA GLU A 199 10.22 -7.34 1.45
C GLU A 199 9.97 -8.50 2.41
N GLY A 200 8.71 -8.93 2.53
CA GLY A 200 8.33 -10.00 3.44
C GLY A 200 8.99 -11.35 3.10
N ARG A 201 9.08 -11.68 1.81
CA ARG A 201 9.81 -12.88 1.36
C ARG A 201 11.30 -12.78 1.67
N GLY A 202 11.90 -11.59 1.52
CA GLY A 202 13.29 -11.34 1.93
C GLY A 202 13.50 -11.63 3.42
N LEU A 203 12.63 -11.11 4.29
CA LEU A 203 12.70 -11.36 5.73
C LEU A 203 12.58 -12.84 6.08
N LEU A 204 11.65 -13.57 5.44
CA LEU A 204 11.50 -15.01 5.65
C LEU A 204 12.70 -15.81 5.14
N SER A 205 13.37 -15.38 4.07
CA SER A 205 14.60 -16.03 3.61
C SER A 205 15.75 -15.84 4.59
N LEU A 206 15.94 -14.64 5.13
CA LEU A 206 16.97 -14.35 6.15
C LEU A 206 16.73 -15.17 7.42
N LEU A 207 15.47 -15.30 7.85
CA LEU A 207 15.10 -16.13 8.99
C LEU A 207 15.46 -17.62 8.78
N ARG A 208 15.29 -18.14 7.56
CA ARG A 208 15.60 -19.55 7.25
C ARG A 208 17.10 -19.84 7.20
N GLN A 209 17.92 -18.84 6.88
CA GLN A 209 19.38 -18.98 6.79
C GLN A 209 20.06 -18.97 8.17
N ARG A 210 19.38 -18.52 9.23
CA ARG A 210 19.94 -18.60 10.58
C ARG A 210 19.89 -20.04 11.12
N PRO A 211 21.01 -20.57 11.65
CA PRO A 211 21.00 -21.87 12.33
C PRO A 211 20.01 -21.82 13.48
N ARG A 212 19.24 -22.90 13.65
CA ARG A 212 18.39 -23.07 14.84
C ARG A 212 19.33 -23.18 16.04
N ALA A 213 19.32 -22.17 16.90
CA ALA A 213 19.94 -22.24 18.22
C ALA A 213 19.20 -23.26 19.09
#